data_AF-A0A832C5L6-F1
#
_entry.id   AF-A0A832C5L6-F1
#
_cell.length_a   1.000
_cell.length_b   1.000
_cell.length_c   1.000
_cell.angle_alpha   90.00
_cell.angle_beta   90.00
_cell.angle_gamma   90.00
#
_symmetry.space_group_name_H-M   'P 1'
#
loop_
_entity.id
_entity.type
_entity.pdbx_description
1 polymer ?
#
loop_
_entity_poly.entity_id
_entity_poly.type
_entity_poly.pdbx_seq_one_letter_code
_entity_poly.pdbx_strand_id
1 'polypeptide(L)'
;MPRARTIPLVAFYTGLVTVSTLIFTVYVPATRGYFNIGESAVYLVALLAGPYVGAFAGGVGSMLADLSLGYLFFAPATLVIKGIEGGVLGILTKRAPNLS
;
A
#
# COMPACT_ATOMS: atom_id res chain seq x y z
N MET A 1 -15.75 -13.35 -3.35
CA MET A 1 -16.56 -12.12 -3.24
C MET A 1 -17.25 -11.86 -4.58
N PRO A 2 -18.52 -11.44 -4.61
CA PRO A 2 -19.17 -10.98 -5.84
C PRO A 2 -18.42 -9.80 -6.45
N ARG A 3 -18.32 -9.73 -7.79
CA ARG A 3 -17.55 -8.69 -8.50
C ARG A 3 -18.01 -7.27 -8.12
N ALA A 4 -19.32 -7.07 -7.92
CA ALA A 4 -19.90 -5.78 -7.55
C ALA A 4 -19.38 -5.20 -6.22
N ARG A 5 -18.95 -6.04 -5.28
CA ARG A 5 -18.43 -5.58 -3.97
C ARG A 5 -16.92 -5.40 -3.97
N THR A 6 -16.20 -6.03 -4.90
CA THR A 6 -14.73 -6.06 -4.90
C THR A 6 -14.15 -4.74 -5.39
N ILE A 7 -14.72 -4.16 -6.45
CA ILE A 7 -14.23 -2.90 -7.04
C ILE A 7 -14.30 -1.73 -6.03
N PRO A 8 -15.44 -1.49 -5.34
CA PRO A 8 -15.51 -0.42 -4.34
C PRO A 8 -14.53 -0.63 -3.18
N LEU A 9 -14.33 -1.87 -2.74
CA LEU A 9 -13.38 -2.19 -1.68
C LEU A 9 -11.94 -1.89 -2.10
N VAL A 10 -11.54 -2.31 -3.30
CA VAL A 10 -10.19 -2.01 -3.83
C VAL A 10 -9.98 -0.50 -3.94
N ALA A 11 -10.97 0.24 -4.46
CA ALA A 11 -10.90 1.70 -4.56
C ALA A 11 -10.76 2.37 -3.18
N PHE A 12 -11.57 1.94 -2.20
CA PHE A 12 -11.51 2.44 -0.83
C PHE A 12 -10.14 2.20 -0.19
N TYR A 13 -9.64 0.96 -0.26
CA TYR A 13 -8.34 0.63 0.33
C TYR A 13 -7.17 1.32 -0.38
N THR A 14 -7.25 1.49 -1.70
CA THR A 14 -6.23 2.25 -2.44
C THR A 14 -6.20 3.70 -1.96
N GLY A 15 -7.37 4.34 -1.83
CA GLY A 15 -7.46 5.70 -1.29
C GLY A 15 -6.98 5.80 0.15
N LEU A 16 -7.29 4.81 1.00
CA LEU A 16 -6.80 4.74 2.37
C LEU A 16 -5.26 4.69 2.39
N VAL A 17 -4.63 3.81 1.60
CA VAL A 17 -3.17 3.71 1.50
C VAL A 17 -2.56 5.03 1.01
N THR A 18 -3.15 5.68 0.00
CA THR A 18 -2.67 6.98 -0.49
C THR A 18 -2.72 8.04 0.60
N VAL A 19 -3.86 8.20 1.27
CA VAL A 19 -4.03 9.22 2.33
C VAL A 19 -3.12 8.93 3.51
N SER A 20 -3.01 7.68 3.95
CA SER A 20 -2.07 7.30 5.02
C SER A 20 -0.63 7.59 4.64
N THR A 21 -0.24 7.29 3.40
CA THR A 21 1.11 7.61 2.90
C THR A 21 1.37 9.12 2.90
N LEU A 22 0.39 9.92 2.48
CA LEU A 22 0.51 11.38 2.45
C LEU A 22 0.63 12.00 3.84
N ILE A 23 -0.21 11.59 4.79
CA ILE A 23 -0.26 12.17 6.14
C ILE A 23 0.97 11.76 6.95
N PHE A 24 1.41 10.51 6.83
CA PHE A 24 2.46 9.95 7.67
C PHE A 24 3.84 9.94 6.98
N THR A 25 4.09 10.96 6.16
CA THR A 25 5.39 11.21 5.54
C THR A 25 6.23 12.09 6.46
N VAL A 26 7.32 11.53 7.02
CA VAL A 26 8.33 12.31 7.77
C VAL A 26 9.50 12.59 6.85
N TYR A 27 9.73 13.86 6.52
CA TYR A 27 10.84 14.24 5.64
C TYR A 27 12.20 13.98 6.31
N VAL A 28 13.13 13.34 5.58
CA VAL A 28 14.48 13.06 6.05
C VAL A 28 15.50 13.83 5.20
N PRO A 29 16.06 14.95 5.71
CA PRO A 29 16.97 15.79 4.94
C PRO A 29 18.24 15.07 4.46
N ALA A 30 18.71 14.08 5.23
CA ALA A 30 19.97 13.37 4.97
C ALA A 30 19.94 12.50 3.70
N THR A 31 18.78 11.94 3.32
CA THR A 31 18.65 11.05 2.15
C THR A 31 17.95 11.73 0.97
N ARG A 32 17.53 12.99 1.12
CA ARG A 32 16.59 13.68 0.21
C ARG A 32 15.30 12.89 -0.05
N GLY A 33 14.95 11.98 0.85
CA GLY A 33 13.77 11.15 0.80
C GLY A 33 12.87 11.40 1.99
N TYR A 34 11.86 10.56 2.15
CA TYR A 34 10.94 10.62 3.26
C TYR A 34 10.79 9.24 3.89
N PHE A 35 10.62 9.22 5.21
CA PHE A 35 10.25 8.01 5.93
C PHE A 35 8.73 7.87 5.86
N ASN A 36 8.32 6.79 5.21
CA ASN A 36 6.93 6.54 4.90
C ASN A 36 6.34 5.69 6.02
N ILE A 37 5.71 6.27 7.04
CA ILE A 37 5.04 5.45 8.09
C ILE A 37 3.73 4.85 7.55
N GLY A 38 3.29 5.29 6.36
CA GLY A 38 2.13 4.78 5.63
C GLY A 38 2.22 3.31 5.20
N GLU A 39 3.39 2.66 5.30
CA GLU A 39 3.52 1.22 5.01
C GLU A 39 2.67 0.36 5.94
N SER A 40 2.43 0.84 7.16
CA SER A 40 1.49 0.21 8.10
C SER A 40 0.09 0.03 7.50
N ALA A 41 -0.38 0.98 6.69
CA ALA A 41 -1.66 0.88 5.98
C ALA A 41 -1.61 -0.19 4.88
N VAL A 42 -0.49 -0.33 4.16
CA VAL A 42 -0.29 -1.41 3.19
C VAL A 42 -0.42 -2.78 3.86
N TYR A 43 0.22 -2.93 5.02
CA TYR A 43 0.14 -4.17 5.80
C TYR A 43 -1.26 -4.44 6.31
N LEU A 44 -1.92 -3.43 6.87
CA LEU A 44 -3.30 -3.54 7.35
C LEU A 44 -4.24 -4.01 6.23
N VAL A 45 -4.14 -3.42 5.04
CA VAL A 45 -4.97 -3.82 3.89
C VAL A 45 -4.65 -5.24 3.44
N ALA A 46 -3.37 -5.63 3.39
CA ALA A 46 -2.98 -6.99 3.04
C ALA A 46 -3.52 -8.04 4.02
N LEU A 47 -3.50 -7.74 5.33
CA LEU A 47 -4.06 -8.59 6.37
C LEU A 47 -5.59 -8.72 6.26
N LEU A 48 -6.30 -7.60 6.02
CA LEU A 48 -7.77 -7.57 6.01
C LEU A 48 -8.40 -8.05 4.69
N ALA A 49 -7.79 -7.69 3.55
CA ALA A 49 -8.38 -7.87 2.22
C ALA A 49 -7.67 -8.95 1.38
N GLY A 50 -6.58 -9.51 1.90
CA GLY A 50 -5.81 -10.57 1.27
C GLY A 50 -4.89 -10.11 0.15
N PRO A 51 -4.24 -11.06 -0.54
CA PRO A 51 -3.04 -10.78 -1.34
C PRO A 51 -3.28 -9.91 -2.57
N TYR A 52 -4.37 -10.15 -3.30
CA TYR A 52 -4.64 -9.39 -4.54
C TYR A 52 -5.01 -7.94 -4.25
N VAL A 53 -5.83 -7.71 -3.21
CA VAL A 53 -6.25 -6.36 -2.82
C VAL A 53 -5.10 -5.63 -2.13
N GLY A 54 -4.35 -6.31 -1.25
CA GLY A 54 -3.14 -5.78 -0.62
C GLY A 54 -2.07 -5.37 -1.62
N ALA A 55 -1.79 -6.20 -2.63
CA ALA A 55 -0.83 -5.88 -3.68
C ALA A 55 -1.26 -4.65 -4.49
N PHE A 56 -2.51 -4.62 -4.96
CA PHE A 56 -2.97 -3.52 -5.79
C PHE A 56 -3.08 -2.21 -5.00
N ALA A 57 -3.78 -2.22 -3.86
CA ALA A 57 -3.98 -1.04 -3.03
C ALA A 57 -2.66 -0.53 -2.44
N GLY A 58 -1.75 -1.44 -2.05
CA GLY A 58 -0.42 -1.09 -1.56
C GLY A 58 0.43 -0.42 -2.63
N GLY A 59 0.60 -1.08 -3.79
CA GLY A 59 1.41 -0.54 -4.88
C GLY A 59 0.84 0.75 -5.45
N VAL A 60 -0.42 0.74 -5.90
CA VAL A 60 -1.05 1.89 -6.56
C VAL A 60 -1.26 3.02 -5.57
N GLY A 61 -1.69 2.71 -4.35
CA GLY A 61 -1.97 3.73 -3.34
C GLY A 61 -0.71 4.50 -2.94
N SER A 62 0.40 3.80 -2.71
CA SER A 62 1.68 4.43 -2.36
C SER A 62 2.32 5.15 -3.55
N MET A 63 2.22 4.60 -4.78
CA MET A 63 2.66 5.30 -5.99
C MET A 63 1.92 6.64 -6.18
N LEU A 64 0.59 6.66 -5.99
CA LEU A 64 -0.19 7.90 -6.09
C LEU A 64 0.24 8.94 -5.06
N ALA A 65 0.66 8.52 -3.88
CA ALA A 65 1.21 9.42 -2.89
C ALA A 65 2.59 9.96 -3.28
N ASP A 66 3.48 9.15 -3.84
CA ASP A 66 4.76 9.62 -4.40
C ASP A 66 4.56 10.69 -5.48
N LEU A 67 3.62 10.45 -6.40
CA LEU A 67 3.27 11.41 -7.45
C LEU A 67 2.77 12.72 -6.84
N SER A 68 1.96 12.64 -5.78
CA SER A 68 1.38 13.81 -5.11
C SER A 68 2.41 14.60 -4.28
N LEU A 69 3.41 13.92 -3.70
CA LEU A 69 4.49 14.52 -2.91
C LEU A 69 5.65 15.06 -3.78
N GLY A 70 5.61 14.81 -5.10
CA GLY A 70 6.65 15.24 -6.04
C GLY A 70 7.82 14.27 -6.22
N TYR A 71 7.74 13.07 -5.65
CA TYR A 71 8.75 12.01 -5.73
C TYR A 71 8.55 11.12 -6.99
N LEU A 72 8.36 11.75 -8.15
CA LEU A 72 8.04 11.10 -9.43
C LEU A 72 9.00 9.96 -9.84
N PHE A 73 10.29 10.12 -9.55
CA PHE A 73 11.31 9.12 -9.87
C PHE A 73 11.13 7.83 -9.05
N PHE A 74 10.64 7.93 -7.82
CA PHE A 74 10.43 6.79 -6.93
C PHE A 74 9.10 6.08 -7.21
N ALA A 75 8.10 6.78 -7.75
CA ALA A 75 6.77 6.24 -8.04
C ALA A 75 6.75 4.85 -8.72
N PRO A 76 7.46 4.58 -9.84
CA PRO A 76 7.44 3.26 -10.46
C PRO A 76 8.11 2.18 -9.59
N ALA A 77 9.16 2.53 -8.84
CA ALA A 77 9.81 1.61 -7.92
C ALA A 77 8.87 1.29 -6.74
N THR A 78 8.21 2.30 -6.17
CA THR A 78 7.23 2.16 -5.09
C THR A 78 6.06 1.27 -5.51
N LEU A 79 5.53 1.45 -6.73
CA LEU A 79 4.47 0.61 -7.27
C LEU A 79 4.83 -0.87 -7.20
N VAL A 80 6.04 -1.22 -7.66
CA VAL A 80 6.52 -2.61 -7.70
C VAL A 80 6.83 -3.12 -6.29
N ILE A 81 7.58 -2.36 -5.50
CA ILE A 81 8.03 -2.78 -4.17
C ILE A 81 6.84 -2.94 -3.23
N LYS A 82 6.00 -1.90 -3.10
CA LYS A 82 4.82 -1.93 -2.21
C LYS A 82 3.76 -2.90 -2.71
N GLY A 83 3.66 -3.11 -4.02
CA GLY A 83 2.79 -4.12 -4.60
C GLY A 83 3.23 -5.55 -4.24
N ILE A 84 4.53 -5.85 -4.35
CA ILE A 84 5.07 -7.15 -3.95
C ILE A 84 4.93 -7.33 -2.43
N GLU A 85 5.25 -6.32 -1.64
CA GLU A 85 5.16 -6.33 -0.18
C GLU A 85 3.73 -6.67 0.31
N GLY A 86 2.73 -5.92 -0.15
CA GLY A 86 1.32 -6.17 0.19
C GLY A 86 0.82 -7.52 -0.32
N GLY A 87 1.28 -7.95 -1.51
CA GLY A 87 0.95 -9.26 -2.06
C GLY A 87 1.52 -10.42 -1.25
N VAL A 88 2.81 -10.36 -0.93
CA VAL A 88 3.51 -11.38 -0.13
C VAL A 88 2.89 -11.48 1.25
N LEU A 89 2.67 -10.35 1.94
CA LEU A 89 2.06 -10.39 3.27
C LEU A 89 0.66 -11.02 3.22
N GLY A 90 -0.19 -10.63 2.27
CA GLY A 90 -1.52 -11.21 2.14
C GLY A 90 -1.51 -12.71 1.80
N ILE A 91 -0.47 -13.23 1.14
CA ILE A 91 -0.27 -14.67 0.93
C ILE A 91 0.08 -15.34 2.26
N LEU A 92 0.97 -14.73 3.04
CA LEU A 92 1.41 -15.25 4.32
C LEU A 92 0.25 -15.32 5.32
N THR A 93 -0.59 -14.29 5.42
CA THR A 93 -1.78 -14.33 6.31
C THR A 93 -2.74 -15.44 5.96
N LYS A 94 -2.92 -15.72 4.66
CA LYS A 94 -3.77 -16.85 4.22
C LYS A 94 -3.19 -18.21 4.58
N ARG A 95 -1.86 -18.35 4.69
CA ARG A 95 -1.18 -19.61 4.98
C ARG A 95 -0.94 -19.84 6.48
N ALA A 96 -0.86 -18.76 7.26
CA ALA A 96 -0.65 -18.79 8.70
C ALA A 96 -1.77 -17.99 9.38
N PRO A 97 -2.94 -18.62 9.66
CA PRO A 97 -4.10 -17.94 10.23
C PRO A 97 -3.87 -17.37 11.64
N ASN A 98 -2.75 -17.69 12.29
CA ASN A 98 -2.36 -17.12 13.60
C ASN A 98 -1.86 -15.66 13.51
N LEU A 99 -1.83 -15.06 12.32
CA LEU A 99 -1.42 -13.67 12.06
C LEU A 99 -2.60 -12.69 11.89
N SER A 100 -3.85 -13.15 11.96
CA SER A 100 -5.07 -12.32 11.89
C SER A 100 -5.71 -12.08 13.24
#